data_AF-A0A936QHP1-F1
#
_entry.id   AF-A0A936QHP1-F1
#
_cell.length_a   1.000
_cell.length_b   1.000
_cell.length_c   1.000
_cell.angle_alpha   90.00
_cell.angle_beta   90.00
_cell.angle_gamma   90.00
#
_symmetry.space_group_name_H-M   'P 1'
#
loop_
_entity.id
_entity.type
_entity.pdbx_description
1 polymer ?
#
loop_
_entity_poly.entity_id
_entity_poly.type
_entity_poly.pdbx_seq_one_letter_code
_entity_poly.pdbx_strand_id
1 'polypeptide(L)' 'MLANKVKNFSKTLENKSKTDDIDAAIQTQYGLEKTLKAWTPPSGIFRELKSLQENTGQSKNQLQ' A
#
# COMPACT_ATOMS: atom_id res chain seq x y z
N MET A 1 -0.04 -0.38 -0.42
CA MET A 1 1.08 0.42 -1.00
C MET A 1 2.04 -0.46 -1.81
N LEU A 2 1.55 -1.09 -2.88
CA LEU A 2 2.37 -1.93 -3.78
C LEU A 2 2.41 -1.36 -5.20
N ALA A 3 1.24 -0.98 -5.74
CA ALA A 3 1.10 -0.41 -7.08
C ALA A 3 1.99 0.81 -7.34
N ASN A 4 2.10 1.73 -6.36
CA ASN A 4 2.95 2.92 -6.51
C ASN A 4 4.43 2.59 -6.68
N LYS A 5 4.92 1.52 -6.04
CA LYS A 5 6.33 1.12 -6.13
C LYS A 5 6.63 0.41 -7.44
N VAL A 6 5.75 -0.48 -7.87
CA VAL A 6 5.82 -1.14 -9.19
C VAL A 6 5.77 -0.09 -10.32
N LYS A 7 4.88 0.91 -10.21
CA LYS A 7 4.80 2.02 -11.16
C LYS A 7 6.09 2.85 -11.23
N ASN A 8 6.76 3.07 -10.10
CA ASN A 8 8.03 3.77 -10.10
C ASN A 8 9.16 2.92 -10.69
N PHE A 9 9.13 1.60 -10.48
CA PHE A 9 10.07 0.66 -11.07
C PHE A 9 9.89 0.50 -12.59
N SER A 10 8.64 0.49 -13.06
CA SER A 10 8.33 0.55 -14.50
C SER A 10 8.95 1.79 -15.17
N LYS A 11 8.91 2.96 -14.50
CA LYS A 11 9.54 4.19 -15.01
C LYS A 11 11.06 4.12 -15.13
N THR A 12 11.74 3.32 -14.30
CA THR A 12 13.19 3.13 -14.38
C THR A 12 13.60 2.18 -15.52
N LEU A 13 12.66 1.37 -16.03
CA LEU A 13 12.92 0.38 -17.08
C LEU A 13 12.76 0.94 -18.51
N GLU A 14 12.62 2.26 -18.68
CA GLU A 14 12.36 2.95 -19.96
C GLU A 14 11.20 2.37 -20.82
N ASN A 15 10.36 1.52 -20.23
CA ASN A 15 9.23 0.90 -20.91
C ASN A 15 8.08 1.91 -21.04
N LYS A 16 7.84 2.37 -22.27
CA LYS A 16 6.78 3.36 -22.61
C LYS A 16 5.41 2.72 -22.89
N SER A 17 5.36 1.40 -22.99
CA SER A 17 4.16 0.63 -23.30
C SER A 17 3.47 0.13 -22.03
N LYS A 18 2.14 0.24 -22.01
CA LYS A 18 1.27 -0.24 -20.93
C LYS A 18 0.39 -1.36 -21.47
N THR A 19 1.00 -2.51 -21.68
CA THR A 19 0.30 -3.73 -22.10
C THR A 19 0.29 -4.69 -20.92
N ASP A 20 -0.79 -5.45 -20.74
CA ASP A 20 -0.94 -6.36 -19.59
C ASP A 20 0.21 -7.37 -19.47
N ASP A 21 0.75 -7.85 -20.60
CA ASP A 21 1.91 -8.75 -20.63
C ASP A 21 3.19 -8.10 -20.06
N ILE A 22 3.41 -6.83 -20.41
CA ILE A 22 4.56 -6.06 -19.94
C ILE A 22 4.42 -5.77 -18.44
N ASP A 23 3.21 -5.44 -17.98
CA ASP A 23 2.94 -5.19 -16.58
C ASP A 23 3.13 -6.46 -15.73
N ALA A 24 2.74 -7.64 -16.24
CA ALA A 24 2.98 -8.93 -15.58
C ALA A 24 4.49 -9.25 -15.47
N ALA A 25 5.26 -8.99 -16.54
CA ALA A 25 6.71 -9.16 -16.54
C ALA A 25 7.38 -8.21 -15.54
N ILE A 26 6.98 -6.93 -15.52
CA ILE A 26 7.51 -5.92 -14.59
C ILE A 26 7.17 -6.28 -13.14
N GLN A 27 5.97 -6.77 -12.85
CA GLN A 27 5.59 -7.23 -11.51
C GLN A 27 6.43 -8.42 -11.05
N THR A 28 6.66 -9.38 -11.95
CA THR A 28 7.50 -10.56 -11.68
C THR A 28 8.94 -10.13 -11.40
N GLN A 29 9.50 -9.28 -12.25
CA GLN A 29 10.86 -8.77 -12.07
C GLN A 29 11.00 -7.93 -10.80
N TYR A 30 10.01 -7.08 -10.50
CA TYR A 30 9.97 -6.31 -9.26
C TYR A 30 9.95 -7.22 -8.02
N GLY A 31 9.18 -8.31 -8.05
CA GLY A 31 9.11 -9.28 -6.96
C GLY A 31 10.39 -10.10 -6.77
N LEU A 32 11.13 -10.38 -7.85
CA LEU A 32 12.41 -11.08 -7.81
C LEU A 32 13.56 -10.16 -7.36
N GLU A 33 13.58 -8.91 -7.82
CA GLU A 33 14.66 -7.96 -7.51
C GLU A 33 14.49 -7.25 -6.18
N LYS A 34 13.25 -7.00 -5.75
CA LYS A 34 12.97 -6.29 -4.51
C LYS A 34 12.44 -7.25 -3.46
N THR A 35 13.24 -7.49 -2.42
CA THR A 35 12.77 -8.14 -1.20
C THR A 35 11.71 -7.27 -0.55
N LEU A 36 10.44 -7.63 -0.77
CA LEU A 36 9.32 -6.97 -0.12
C LEU A 36 9.41 -7.26 1.36
N LYS A 37 9.42 -6.21 2.20
CA LYS A 37 9.22 -6.39 3.64
C LYS A 37 7.89 -7.11 3.83
N ALA A 38 7.94 -8.25 4.52
CA ALA A 38 6.75 -8.97 4.93
C ALA A 38 5.82 -8.00 5.64
N TRP A 39 4.53 -8.06 5.29
CA TRP A 39 3.56 -7.24 5.96
C TRP A 39 3.51 -7.65 7.43
N THR A 40 3.83 -6.72 8.32
CA THR A 40 3.66 -6.89 9.75
C THR A 40 2.40 -6.15 10.18
N PRO A 41 1.54 -6.77 11.00
CA PRO A 41 0.40 -6.05 11.55
C PRO A 41 0.89 -4.81 12.31
N PRO A 42 0.16 -3.69 12.22
CA PRO A 42 0.50 -2.49 12.98
C PRO A 42 0.48 -2.79 14.48
N SER A 43 1.36 -2.13 15.24
CA SER A 43 1.50 -2.38 16.69
C SER A 43 0.18 -2.15 17.43
N GLY A 44 0.01 -2.79 18.60
CA GLY A 44 -1.22 -2.68 19.40
C GLY A 44 -1.64 -1.24 19.70
N ILE A 45 -0.68 -0.31 19.75
CA ILE A 45 -0.89 1.13 19.92
C ILE A 45 -1.78 1.71 18.81
N PHE A 46 -1.62 1.26 17.56
CA PHE A 46 -2.48 1.72 16.46
C PHE A 46 -3.92 1.24 16.61
N ARG A 47 -4.15 0.06 17.20
CA ARG A 47 -5.49 -0.44 17.50
C ARG A 47 -6.16 0.42 18.57
N GLU A 48 -5.40 0.83 19.57
CA GLU A 48 -5.87 1.70 20.65
C GLU A 48 -6.21 3.11 20.14
N LEU A 49 -5.32 3.70 19.32
CA LEU A 49 -5.58 4.99 18.66
C LEU A 49 -6.83 4.94 17.76
N LYS A 50 -7.00 3.86 16.99
CA LYS A 50 -8.18 3.64 16.15
C LYS A 50 -9.46 3.59 17.01
N SER A 51 -9.41 2.85 18.12
CA SER A 51 -10.52 2.77 19.07
C SER A 51 -10.88 4.15 19.65
N LEU A 52 -9.89 4.95 20.04
CA LEU A 52 -10.11 6.31 20.56
C LEU A 52 -10.70 7.25 19.50
N GLN A 53 -10.26 7.16 18.24
CA GLN A 53 -10.87 7.92 17.13
C GLN A 53 -12.32 7.52 16.89
N GLU A 54 -12.64 6.22 16.92
CA GLU A 54 -14.01 5.74 16.76
C GLU A 54 -14.92 6.29 17.88
N ASN A 55 -14.48 6.19 19.13
CA ASN A 55 -15.23 6.70 20.29
C ASN A 55 -15.44 8.23 20.23
N THR A 56 -14.40 8.99 19.91
CA THR A 56 -14.50 10.47 19.81
C THR A 56 -15.36 10.92 18.62
N GLY A 57 -15.42 10.14 17.53
CA GLY A 57 -16.35 10.36 16.43
C GLY A 57 -17.81 10.13 16.83
N GLN A 58 -18.09 9.09 17.62
CA GLN A 58 -19.44 8.83 18.12
C GLN A 58 -19.95 9.91 19.07
N SER A 59 -19.11 10.45 19.95
CA SER A 59 -19.51 11.56 20.82
C SER A 59 -19.83 12.84 20.05
N LYS A 60 -19.22 13.07 18.89
CA LYS A 60 -19.54 14.23 18.03
C LYS A 60 -20.87 14.06 17.28
N ASN A 61 -21.23 12.83 16.92
CA ASN A 61 -22.50 12.54 16.25
C ASN A 61 -23.72 12.55 17.19
N GLN A 62 -23.53 12.51 18.51
CA GLN A 62 -24.63 12.65 19.50
C GLN A 62 -24.94 14.10 19.87
N LEU A 63 -24.12 15.06 19.41
CA LEU A 63 -24.27 16.49 19.65
C LEU A 63 -24.73 17.27 18.40
N GLN A 64 -25.24 16.58 17.38
CA GLN A 64 -25.88 17.17 16.20
C GLN A 64 -27.34 16.74 16.08
#